data_AF-A0A7S0W1A2-F1
#
_entry.id   AF-A0A7S0W1A2-F1
#
_cell.length_a   1.000
_cell.length_b   1.000
_cell.length_c   1.000
_cell.angle_alpha   90.00
_cell.angle_beta   90.00
_cell.angle_gamma   90.00
#
_symmetry.space_group_name_H-M   'P 1'
#
loop_
_entity.id
_entity.type
_entity.pdbx_description
1 polymer ?
#
loop_
_entity_poly.entity_id
_entity_poly.type
_entity_poly.pdbx_seq_one_letter_code
_entity_poly.pdbx_strand_id
1 'polypeptide(L)'
;ASPATVSRCGMVYYEPHQIGLYPSLSSWLNTLPETVSEANKNTIESLFKWLVPPAIKYLRRELKEVSPSSDIQLGWSLLKMFESLIAPFKVEPSKFALDEKTALTVVEGVFLFSLTWSVCCSVDAAGRNKMSDFIRECTAGTVPPPYNEEGDRGSYMISNPFPKEGTIYQYCFSVETKKWVLWTAMMSRDPFEQHLQPHEIIVPTIDTTRYTFLLDTCVQNAQLPHTLNRMGLLLVGPTGTGKTIYINNHLLNGVDKDKFSIIPLGFSAQTTAMQTQDIIDAKLDKRRKGVFGPPVGKKMVLIIDDLNMPAKEEY
;
A
#
# COMPACT_ATOMS: atom_id res chain seq x y z
N ALA A 1 15.24 21.36 -22.57
CA ALA A 1 16.56 22.03 -22.52
C ALA A 1 17.17 22.09 -23.92
N SER A 2 17.93 23.14 -24.26
CA SER A 2 18.55 23.25 -25.59
C SER A 2 19.69 22.23 -25.76
N PRO A 3 19.94 21.69 -26.97
CA PRO A 3 21.06 20.76 -27.22
C PRO A 3 22.42 21.32 -26.80
N ALA A 4 22.64 22.63 -26.94
CA ALA A 4 23.85 23.33 -26.50
C ALA A 4 24.01 23.38 -24.96
N THR A 5 22.90 23.34 -24.23
CA THR A 5 22.92 23.20 -22.77
C THR A 5 23.27 21.77 -22.38
N VAL A 6 22.68 20.78 -23.07
CA VAL A 6 22.86 19.35 -22.78
C VAL A 6 24.28 18.87 -23.16
N SER A 7 24.89 19.43 -24.20
CA SER A 7 26.24 19.04 -24.66
C SER A 7 27.37 19.37 -23.67
N ARG A 8 27.09 20.19 -22.64
CA ARG A 8 28.03 20.53 -21.57
C ARG A 8 27.89 19.63 -20.34
N CYS A 9 26.95 18.69 -20.34
CA CYS A 9 26.71 17.74 -19.26
C CYS A 9 27.06 16.31 -19.70
N GLY A 10 27.56 15.50 -18.77
CA GLY A 10 27.63 14.06 -18.97
C GLY A 10 26.23 13.46 -18.89
N MET A 11 25.74 12.88 -19.99
CA MET A 11 24.42 12.28 -20.05
C MET A 11 24.52 10.77 -19.81
N VAL A 12 23.93 10.30 -18.71
CA VAL A 12 23.74 8.88 -18.43
C VAL A 12 22.29 8.55 -18.73
N TYR A 13 22.06 7.82 -19.82
CA TYR A 13 20.73 7.32 -20.14
C TYR A 13 20.48 6.06 -19.33
N TYR A 14 19.32 6.01 -18.69
CA TYR A 14 18.91 4.90 -17.87
C TYR A 14 17.51 4.49 -18.27
N GLU A 15 17.32 3.20 -18.51
CA GLU A 15 16.03 2.63 -18.92
C GLU A 15 15.39 1.95 -17.70
N PRO A 16 14.39 2.57 -17.04
CA PRO A 16 13.83 2.01 -15.80
C PRO A 16 13.27 0.60 -15.96
N HIS A 17 12.76 0.25 -17.15
CA HIS A 17 12.26 -1.09 -17.44
C HIS A 17 13.35 -2.18 -17.43
N GLN A 18 14.64 -1.82 -17.54
CA GLN A 18 15.75 -2.79 -17.48
C GLN A 18 16.07 -3.26 -16.06
N ILE A 19 15.68 -2.51 -15.01
CA ILE A 19 15.85 -2.98 -13.62
C ILE A 19 14.96 -4.20 -13.38
N GLY A 20 13.72 -4.13 -13.85
CA GLY A 20 12.68 -5.09 -13.51
C GLY A 20 12.33 -5.11 -12.01
N LEU A 21 11.62 -6.15 -11.60
CA LEU A 21 11.07 -6.28 -10.24
C LEU A 21 12.07 -6.92 -9.25
N TYR A 22 13.00 -7.74 -9.76
CA TYR A 22 13.80 -8.62 -8.93
C TYR A 22 14.88 -7.93 -8.08
N PRO A 23 15.58 -6.87 -8.55
CA PRO A 23 16.55 -6.17 -7.70
C PRO A 23 15.89 -5.58 -6.45
N SER A 24 14.68 -5.04 -6.58
CA SER A 24 13.87 -4.56 -5.47
C SER A 24 13.51 -5.67 -4.49
N LEU A 25 13.11 -6.84 -5.00
CA LEU A 25 12.84 -8.03 -4.19
C LEU A 25 14.09 -8.48 -3.41
N SER A 26 15.21 -8.68 -4.09
CA SER A 26 16.46 -9.13 -3.46
C SER A 26 16.96 -8.15 -2.42
N SER A 27 16.91 -6.84 -2.71
CA SER A 27 17.28 -5.80 -1.75
C SER A 27 16.37 -5.84 -0.52
N TRP A 28 15.05 -5.98 -0.72
CA TRP A 28 14.09 -6.02 0.37
C TRP A 28 14.20 -7.28 1.24
N LEU A 29 14.44 -8.47 0.65
CA LEU A 29 14.65 -9.72 1.40
C LEU A 29 15.82 -9.60 2.39
N ASN A 30 16.87 -8.85 2.01
CA ASN A 30 18.02 -8.57 2.87
C ASN A 30 17.72 -7.61 4.03
N THR A 31 16.55 -6.97 4.05
CA THR A 31 16.09 -6.08 5.15
C THR A 31 15.18 -6.79 6.15
N LEU A 32 14.80 -8.04 5.89
CA LEU A 32 13.99 -8.83 6.80
C LEU A 32 14.80 -9.20 8.05
N PRO A 33 14.17 -9.24 9.24
CA PRO A 33 14.87 -9.59 10.47
C PRO A 33 15.34 -11.05 10.43
N GLU A 34 16.38 -11.36 11.21
CA GLU A 34 16.95 -12.72 11.32
C GLU A 34 15.93 -13.77 11.81
N THR A 35 14.84 -13.33 12.45
CA THR A 35 13.75 -14.22 12.87
C THR A 35 12.91 -14.77 11.72
N VAL A 36 13.00 -14.17 10.53
CA VAL A 36 12.43 -14.78 9.32
C VAL A 36 13.40 -15.85 8.81
N SER A 37 13.02 -17.11 8.96
CA SER A 37 13.80 -18.25 8.49
C SER A 37 14.09 -18.17 6.99
N GLU A 38 15.20 -18.77 6.56
CA GLU A 38 15.56 -18.86 5.13
C GLU A 38 14.49 -19.59 4.32
N ALA A 39 13.82 -20.59 4.90
CA ALA A 39 12.66 -21.24 4.27
C ALA A 39 11.54 -20.25 3.96
N ASN A 40 11.19 -19.36 4.90
CA ASN A 40 10.17 -18.33 4.69
C ASN A 40 10.61 -17.29 3.65
N LYS A 41 11.89 -16.89 3.64
CA LYS A 41 12.42 -16.00 2.60
C LYS A 41 12.30 -16.62 1.21
N ASN A 42 12.67 -17.89 1.06
CA ASN A 42 12.53 -18.64 -0.19
C ASN A 42 11.07 -18.75 -0.63
N THR A 43 10.14 -18.96 0.30
CA THR A 43 8.70 -18.96 0.01
C THR A 43 8.24 -17.59 -0.49
N ILE A 44 8.62 -16.50 0.17
CA ILE A 44 8.26 -15.14 -0.26
C ILE A 44 8.84 -14.84 -1.66
N GLU A 45 10.11 -15.19 -1.88
CA GLU A 45 10.77 -15.01 -3.17
C GLU A 45 10.07 -15.80 -4.29
N SER A 46 9.72 -17.06 -4.01
CA SER A 46 8.98 -17.91 -4.93
C SER A 46 7.62 -17.29 -5.27
N LEU A 47 6.80 -16.98 -4.26
CA LEU A 47 5.50 -16.33 -4.41
C LEU A 47 5.60 -15.06 -5.27
N PHE A 48 6.61 -14.24 -5.03
CA PHE A 48 6.83 -13.04 -5.81
C PHE A 48 7.13 -13.38 -7.27
N LYS A 49 8.07 -14.30 -7.52
CA LYS A 49 8.53 -14.64 -8.88
C LYS A 49 7.43 -15.27 -9.74
N TRP A 50 6.61 -16.14 -9.17
CA TRP A 50 5.62 -16.88 -9.95
C TRP A 50 4.26 -16.17 -10.05
N LEU A 51 3.85 -15.35 -9.06
CA LEU A 51 2.52 -14.74 -9.05
C LEU A 51 2.49 -13.27 -9.49
N VAL A 52 3.53 -12.48 -9.18
CA VAL A 52 3.53 -11.04 -9.45
C VAL A 52 3.65 -10.72 -10.94
N PRO A 53 4.60 -11.30 -11.71
CA PRO A 53 4.70 -11.01 -13.14
C PRO A 53 3.44 -11.40 -13.92
N PRO A 54 2.81 -12.58 -13.72
CA PRO A 54 1.53 -12.89 -14.36
C PRO A 54 0.40 -11.92 -14.00
N ALA A 55 0.29 -11.52 -12.72
CA ALA A 55 -0.72 -10.56 -12.29
C ALA A 55 -0.55 -9.19 -12.97
N ILE A 56 0.69 -8.70 -13.08
CA ILE A 56 0.99 -7.45 -13.80
C ILE A 56 0.72 -7.61 -15.30
N LYS A 57 1.13 -8.73 -15.93
CA LYS A 57 0.90 -8.98 -17.37
C LYS A 57 -0.60 -9.07 -17.68
N TYR A 58 -1.40 -9.70 -16.81
CA TYR A 58 -2.87 -9.74 -16.92
C TYR A 58 -3.47 -8.34 -16.77
N LEU A 59 -3.03 -7.59 -15.76
CA LEU A 59 -3.44 -6.20 -15.54
C LEU A 59 -3.20 -5.31 -16.74
N ARG A 60 -2.01 -5.40 -17.36
CA ARG A 60 -1.61 -4.57 -18.51
C ARG A 60 -2.35 -4.93 -19.80
N ARG A 61 -2.71 -6.20 -19.99
CA ARG A 61 -3.32 -6.69 -21.24
C ARG A 61 -4.84 -6.64 -21.22
N GLU A 62 -5.46 -7.06 -20.12
CA GLU A 62 -6.90 -7.34 -20.07
C GLU A 62 -7.71 -6.29 -19.33
N LEU A 63 -7.04 -5.48 -18.49
CA LEU A 63 -7.69 -4.60 -17.54
C LEU A 63 -7.32 -3.14 -17.78
N LYS A 64 -8.12 -2.25 -17.18
CA LYS A 64 -7.92 -0.81 -17.22
C LYS A 64 -7.59 -0.30 -15.83
N GLU A 65 -6.48 0.42 -15.72
CA GLU A 65 -6.12 1.11 -14.50
C GLU A 65 -6.84 2.45 -14.35
N VAL A 66 -7.12 2.81 -13.10
CA VAL A 66 -7.70 4.11 -12.75
C VAL A 66 -6.66 5.23 -12.84
N SER A 67 -5.40 4.92 -12.53
CA SER A 67 -4.26 5.83 -12.66
C SER A 67 -3.08 5.05 -13.25
N PRO A 68 -2.32 5.63 -14.20
CA PRO A 68 -1.12 4.99 -14.73
C PRO A 68 -0.15 4.61 -13.61
N SER A 69 0.38 3.38 -13.67
CA SER A 69 1.38 2.88 -12.73
C SER A 69 2.62 2.33 -13.46
N SER A 70 3.70 2.15 -12.71
CA SER A 70 4.91 1.46 -13.17
C SER A 70 4.98 0.09 -12.51
N ASP A 71 5.41 -0.93 -13.26
CA ASP A 71 5.49 -2.30 -12.77
C ASP A 71 6.39 -2.42 -11.52
N ILE A 72 7.52 -1.69 -11.53
CA ILE A 72 8.43 -1.61 -10.38
C ILE A 72 7.73 -1.03 -9.17
N GLN A 73 6.93 0.03 -9.35
CA GLN A 73 6.20 0.65 -8.26
C GLN A 73 5.11 -0.28 -7.71
N LEU A 74 4.43 -1.05 -8.57
CA LEU A 74 3.44 -2.04 -8.13
C LEU A 74 4.11 -3.14 -7.29
N GLY A 75 5.24 -3.68 -7.76
CA GLY A 75 6.02 -4.66 -7.01
C GLY A 75 6.56 -4.08 -5.68
N TRP A 76 7.03 -2.84 -5.70
CA TRP A 76 7.52 -2.17 -4.49
C TRP A 76 6.40 -1.91 -3.47
N SER A 77 5.23 -1.47 -3.93
CA SER A 77 4.03 -1.31 -3.08
C SER A 77 3.61 -2.61 -2.43
N LEU A 78 3.71 -3.75 -3.13
CA LEU A 78 3.46 -5.07 -2.55
C LEU A 78 4.43 -5.35 -1.39
N LEU A 79 5.74 -5.20 -1.63
CA LEU A 79 6.77 -5.46 -0.61
C LEU A 79 6.61 -4.53 0.60
N LYS A 80 6.24 -3.27 0.37
CA LYS A 80 5.95 -2.31 1.44
C LYS A 80 4.68 -2.65 2.21
N MET A 81 3.62 -3.09 1.55
CA MET A 81 2.42 -3.56 2.24
C MET A 81 2.70 -4.82 3.06
N PHE A 82 3.49 -5.75 2.51
CA PHE A 82 3.88 -6.96 3.22
C PHE A 82 4.66 -6.61 4.48
N GLU A 83 5.71 -5.81 4.33
CA GLU A 83 6.54 -5.32 5.44
C GLU A 83 5.70 -4.62 6.52
N SER A 84 4.67 -3.88 6.10
CA SER A 84 3.75 -3.18 6.98
C SER A 84 2.97 -4.12 7.90
N LEU A 85 2.48 -5.22 7.34
CA LEU A 85 1.64 -6.18 8.06
C LEU A 85 2.45 -7.10 8.96
N ILE A 86 3.73 -7.32 8.65
CA ILE A 86 4.65 -8.07 9.51
C ILE A 86 5.42 -7.19 10.51
N ALA A 87 5.23 -5.86 10.49
CA ALA A 87 5.94 -4.94 11.37
C ALA A 87 5.81 -5.28 12.87
N PRO A 88 4.64 -5.69 13.40
CA PRO A 88 4.53 -6.11 14.80
C PRO A 88 5.48 -7.25 15.19
N PHE A 89 5.80 -8.14 14.25
CA PHE A 89 6.76 -9.23 14.46
C PHE A 89 8.21 -8.77 14.43
N LYS A 90 8.52 -7.62 13.82
CA LYS A 90 9.85 -7.02 13.93
C LYS A 90 10.10 -6.45 15.33
N VAL A 91 9.05 -5.96 15.99
CA VAL A 91 9.11 -5.35 17.33
C VAL A 91 9.13 -6.42 18.43
N GLU A 92 8.34 -7.49 18.25
CA GLU A 92 8.29 -8.63 19.17
C GLU A 92 8.61 -9.94 18.43
N PRO A 93 9.89 -10.26 18.24
CA PRO A 93 10.29 -11.38 17.39
C PRO A 93 9.86 -12.76 17.92
N SER A 94 9.58 -12.87 19.23
CA SER A 94 9.02 -14.07 19.86
C SER A 94 7.64 -14.45 19.30
N LYS A 95 6.85 -13.47 18.83
CA LYS A 95 5.55 -13.72 18.16
C LYS A 95 5.71 -14.35 16.77
N PHE A 96 6.91 -14.27 16.18
CA PHE A 96 7.24 -14.88 14.89
C PHE A 96 7.85 -16.29 15.03
N ALA A 97 8.13 -16.74 16.25
CA ALA A 97 8.57 -18.11 16.53
C ALA A 97 7.38 -19.09 16.42
N LEU A 98 6.85 -19.19 15.21
CA LEU A 98 5.73 -20.04 14.83
C LEU A 98 6.28 -21.38 14.32
N ASP A 99 5.48 -22.44 14.45
CA ASP A 99 5.76 -23.68 13.72
C ASP A 99 5.72 -23.42 12.20
N GLU A 100 6.44 -24.24 11.45
CA GLU A 100 6.66 -24.04 10.00
C GLU A 100 5.34 -23.93 9.21
N LYS A 101 4.33 -24.73 9.56
CA LYS A 101 3.02 -24.71 8.90
C LYS A 101 2.27 -23.41 9.17
N THR A 102 2.31 -22.94 10.41
CA THR A 102 1.67 -21.68 10.78
C THR A 102 2.40 -20.48 10.19
N ALA A 103 3.74 -20.51 10.15
CA ALA A 103 4.54 -19.48 9.49
C ALA A 103 4.21 -19.38 8.00
N LEU A 104 4.12 -20.52 7.30
CA LEU A 104 3.71 -20.58 5.90
C LEU A 104 2.31 -19.97 5.69
N THR A 105 1.35 -20.33 6.55
CA THR A 105 -0.03 -19.79 6.51
C THR A 105 -0.06 -18.27 6.62
N VAL A 106 0.76 -17.69 7.50
CA VAL A 106 0.89 -16.24 7.69
C VAL A 106 1.57 -15.59 6.48
N VAL A 107 2.67 -16.17 6.00
CA VAL A 107 3.41 -15.66 4.83
C VAL A 107 2.51 -15.61 3.60
N GLU A 108 1.81 -16.70 3.30
CA GLU A 108 0.88 -16.77 2.17
C GLU A 108 -0.27 -15.77 2.32
N GLY A 109 -0.90 -15.71 3.50
CA GLY A 109 -2.03 -14.82 3.75
C GLY A 109 -1.64 -13.34 3.64
N VAL A 110 -0.51 -12.95 4.25
CA VAL A 110 0.01 -11.58 4.17
C VAL A 110 0.44 -11.25 2.74
N PHE A 111 1.07 -12.18 2.03
CA PHE A 111 1.45 -11.99 0.62
C PHE A 111 0.23 -11.73 -0.27
N LEU A 112 -0.79 -12.59 -0.18
CA LEU A 112 -2.01 -12.46 -0.98
C LEU A 112 -2.80 -11.18 -0.65
N PHE A 113 -2.87 -10.81 0.62
CA PHE A 113 -3.47 -9.53 1.01
C PHE A 113 -2.67 -8.35 0.44
N SER A 114 -1.34 -8.41 0.53
CA SER A 114 -0.45 -7.36 0.01
C SER A 114 -0.57 -7.23 -1.50
N LEU A 115 -0.62 -8.34 -2.23
CA LEU A 115 -0.86 -8.38 -3.68
C LEU A 115 -2.20 -7.73 -4.05
N THR A 116 -3.26 -8.06 -3.28
CA THR A 116 -4.60 -7.52 -3.49
C THR A 116 -4.63 -6.00 -3.38
N TRP A 117 -3.96 -5.45 -2.37
CA TRP A 117 -3.94 -4.01 -2.06
C TRP A 117 -2.70 -3.26 -2.57
N SER A 118 -2.02 -3.83 -3.59
CA SER A 118 -0.94 -3.16 -4.32
C SER A 118 -1.14 -3.27 -5.83
N VAL A 119 -1.05 -4.49 -6.37
CA VAL A 119 -1.15 -4.77 -7.81
C VAL A 119 -2.61 -4.82 -8.23
N CYS A 120 -3.42 -5.61 -7.54
CA CYS A 120 -4.79 -5.87 -7.98
C CYS A 120 -5.71 -4.66 -7.77
N CYS A 121 -5.42 -3.77 -6.83
CA CYS A 121 -6.30 -2.65 -6.49
C CYS A 121 -6.28 -1.49 -7.49
N SER A 122 -5.31 -1.41 -8.41
CA SER A 122 -5.18 -0.28 -9.34
C SER A 122 -6.19 -0.31 -10.51
N VAL A 123 -6.93 -1.40 -10.66
CA VAL A 123 -7.93 -1.59 -11.72
C VAL A 123 -9.27 -0.93 -11.40
N ASP A 124 -10.03 -0.65 -12.45
CA ASP A 124 -11.39 -0.14 -12.33
C ASP A 124 -12.38 -1.16 -11.74
N ALA A 125 -13.61 -0.71 -11.45
CA ALA A 125 -14.62 -1.54 -10.79
C ALA A 125 -14.98 -2.81 -11.59
N ALA A 126 -14.97 -2.74 -12.93
CA ALA A 126 -15.25 -3.89 -13.79
C ALA A 126 -14.08 -4.88 -13.80
N GLY A 127 -12.85 -4.37 -13.81
CA GLY A 127 -11.62 -5.16 -13.79
C GLY A 127 -11.40 -5.91 -12.47
N ARG A 128 -11.97 -5.44 -11.35
CA ARG A 128 -11.83 -6.12 -10.05
C ARG A 128 -12.33 -7.56 -10.08
N ASN A 129 -13.50 -7.82 -10.68
CA ASN A 129 -14.03 -9.18 -10.75
C ASN A 129 -13.11 -10.10 -11.56
N LYS A 130 -12.69 -9.64 -12.74
CA LYS A 130 -11.76 -10.38 -13.61
C LYS A 130 -10.41 -10.66 -12.93
N MET A 131 -9.84 -9.65 -12.26
CA MET A 131 -8.60 -9.80 -11.50
C MET A 131 -8.77 -10.78 -10.33
N SER A 132 -9.90 -10.72 -9.63
CA SER A 132 -10.21 -11.66 -8.54
C SER A 132 -10.24 -13.10 -9.05
N ASP A 133 -10.89 -13.35 -10.18
CA ASP A 133 -11.00 -14.69 -10.76
C ASP A 133 -9.63 -15.21 -11.22
N PHE A 134 -8.86 -14.36 -11.91
CA PHE A 134 -7.50 -14.69 -12.36
C PHE A 134 -6.58 -15.07 -11.19
N ILE A 135 -6.55 -14.26 -10.12
CA ILE A 135 -5.73 -14.54 -8.94
C ILE A 135 -6.19 -15.82 -8.26
N ARG A 136 -7.50 -16.07 -8.16
CA ARG A 136 -8.02 -17.32 -7.58
C ARG A 136 -7.56 -18.54 -8.35
N GLU A 137 -7.64 -18.51 -9.69
CA GLU A 137 -7.16 -19.58 -10.55
C GLU A 137 -5.64 -19.83 -10.37
N CYS A 138 -4.85 -18.76 -10.33
CA CYS A 138 -3.41 -18.84 -10.03
C CYS A 138 -3.14 -19.48 -8.66
N THR A 139 -3.84 -19.05 -7.60
CA THR A 139 -3.66 -19.61 -6.25
C THR A 139 -4.16 -21.05 -6.10
N ALA A 140 -5.01 -21.53 -7.01
CA ALA A 140 -5.42 -22.92 -7.11
C ALA A 140 -4.34 -23.80 -7.79
N GLY A 141 -3.21 -23.22 -8.21
CA GLY A 141 -2.08 -23.92 -8.80
C GLY A 141 -2.10 -23.96 -10.33
N THR A 142 -2.85 -23.07 -10.99
CA THR A 142 -2.87 -22.98 -12.45
C THR A 142 -2.69 -21.54 -12.88
N VAL A 143 -1.55 -21.22 -13.53
CA VAL A 143 -1.38 -19.92 -14.16
C VAL A 143 -1.92 -20.02 -15.60
N PRO A 144 -2.97 -19.26 -15.97
CA PRO A 144 -3.56 -19.40 -17.30
C PRO A 144 -2.60 -18.96 -18.42
N PRO A 145 -2.57 -19.64 -19.58
CA PRO A 145 -1.93 -19.11 -20.77
C PRO A 145 -2.59 -17.79 -21.22
N PRO A 146 -1.85 -16.81 -21.78
CA PRO A 146 -0.41 -16.81 -22.08
C PRO A 146 0.46 -16.21 -20.94
N TYR A 147 0.00 -16.26 -19.69
CA TYR A 147 0.69 -15.66 -18.53
C TYR A 147 1.62 -16.64 -17.81
N ASN A 148 1.66 -17.89 -18.26
CA ASN A 148 2.29 -19.01 -17.58
C ASN A 148 3.78 -19.20 -17.89
N GLU A 149 4.34 -18.50 -18.89
CA GLU A 149 5.75 -18.59 -19.30
C GLU A 149 6.74 -18.36 -18.14
N GLU A 150 6.44 -17.38 -17.29
CA GLU A 150 7.19 -17.07 -16.05
C GLU A 150 6.50 -17.66 -14.81
N GLY A 151 5.16 -17.77 -14.83
CA GLY A 151 4.35 -18.18 -13.70
C GLY A 151 4.38 -19.67 -13.36
N ASP A 152 4.54 -20.58 -14.33
CA ASP A 152 4.54 -22.03 -14.05
C ASP A 152 5.85 -22.50 -13.37
N ARG A 153 6.92 -21.68 -13.42
CA ARG A 153 8.21 -22.02 -12.80
C ARG A 153 8.15 -21.84 -11.29
N GLY A 154 7.73 -22.89 -10.59
CA GLY A 154 7.64 -22.90 -9.13
C GLY A 154 6.28 -22.47 -8.58
N SER A 155 5.25 -22.37 -9.43
CA SER A 155 3.86 -22.25 -8.96
C SER A 155 3.47 -23.45 -8.13
N TYR A 156 2.70 -23.20 -7.09
CA TYR A 156 2.15 -24.26 -6.25
C TYR A 156 0.78 -23.84 -5.74
N MET A 157 -0.02 -24.83 -5.32
CA MET A 157 -1.31 -24.56 -4.72
C MET A 157 -1.12 -23.93 -3.33
N ILE A 158 -1.64 -22.72 -3.15
CA ILE A 158 -1.56 -22.01 -1.87
C ILE A 158 -2.26 -22.83 -0.78
N SER A 159 -1.62 -22.98 0.37
CA SER A 159 -2.17 -23.75 1.49
C SER A 159 -3.33 -23.02 2.18
N ASN A 160 -3.27 -21.69 2.21
CA ASN A 160 -4.31 -20.83 2.79
C ASN A 160 -4.93 -19.84 1.76
N PRO A 161 -5.71 -20.33 0.78
CA PRO A 161 -6.28 -19.49 -0.26
C PRO A 161 -7.41 -18.59 0.26
N PHE A 162 -7.81 -17.62 -0.55
CA PHE A 162 -8.98 -16.80 -0.28
C PHE A 162 -10.25 -17.67 -0.08
N PRO A 163 -11.18 -17.30 0.82
CA PRO A 163 -12.45 -18.01 0.95
C PRO A 163 -13.22 -18.05 -0.38
N LYS A 164 -14.01 -19.10 -0.62
CA LYS A 164 -14.61 -19.37 -1.95
C LYS A 164 -15.66 -18.36 -2.40
N GLU A 165 -16.41 -17.81 -1.46
CA GLU A 165 -17.46 -16.85 -1.77
C GLU A 165 -16.87 -15.47 -2.06
N GLY A 166 -17.58 -14.67 -2.86
CA GLY A 166 -17.18 -13.29 -3.09
C GLY A 166 -15.85 -13.08 -3.80
N THR A 167 -15.38 -11.83 -3.82
CA THR A 167 -14.12 -11.45 -4.47
C THR A 167 -12.99 -11.34 -3.46
N ILE A 168 -11.74 -11.39 -3.93
CA ILE A 168 -10.55 -11.22 -3.07
C ILE A 168 -10.58 -9.89 -2.26
N TYR A 169 -11.26 -8.86 -2.77
CA TYR A 169 -11.39 -7.54 -2.13
C TYR A 169 -12.35 -7.51 -0.93
N GLN A 170 -13.16 -8.56 -0.72
CA GLN A 170 -14.12 -8.64 0.39
C GLN A 170 -13.49 -9.14 1.69
N TYR A 171 -12.25 -9.62 1.63
CA TYR A 171 -11.56 -10.24 2.74
C TYR A 171 -10.37 -9.42 3.22
N CYS A 172 -10.15 -9.47 4.53
CA CYS A 172 -8.95 -9.01 5.22
C CYS A 172 -8.25 -10.22 5.83
N PHE A 173 -6.92 -10.28 5.72
CA PHE A 173 -6.16 -11.32 6.39
C PHE A 173 -5.77 -10.83 7.79
N SER A 174 -6.30 -11.48 8.83
CA SER A 174 -5.94 -11.18 10.21
C SER A 174 -4.68 -11.97 10.58
N VAL A 175 -3.59 -11.24 10.80
CA VAL A 175 -2.31 -11.80 11.24
C VAL A 175 -2.41 -12.45 12.64
N GLU A 176 -3.22 -11.88 13.53
CA GLU A 176 -3.44 -12.39 14.89
C GLU A 176 -4.17 -13.73 14.89
N THR A 177 -5.27 -13.82 14.15
CA THR A 177 -6.10 -15.03 14.09
C THR A 177 -5.64 -16.01 13.00
N LYS A 178 -4.73 -15.56 12.12
CA LYS A 178 -4.16 -16.30 10.99
C LYS A 178 -5.23 -16.76 9.99
N LYS A 179 -6.29 -15.96 9.85
CA LYS A 179 -7.49 -16.30 9.06
C LYS A 179 -7.97 -15.13 8.22
N TRP A 180 -8.64 -15.47 7.13
CA TRP A 180 -9.41 -14.53 6.33
C TRP A 180 -10.72 -14.18 7.04
N VAL A 181 -11.01 -12.88 7.11
CA VAL A 181 -12.20 -12.33 7.74
C VAL A 181 -12.87 -11.38 6.76
N LEU A 182 -14.20 -11.39 6.69
CA LEU A 182 -14.94 -10.44 5.85
C LEU A 182 -14.81 -9.02 6.41
N TRP A 183 -14.65 -8.04 5.53
CA TRP A 183 -14.67 -6.63 5.94
C TRP A 183 -15.99 -6.25 6.65
N THR A 184 -17.10 -6.86 6.25
CA THR A 184 -18.42 -6.65 6.89
C THR A 184 -18.46 -7.10 8.35
N ALA A 185 -17.62 -8.07 8.74
CA ALA A 185 -17.49 -8.50 10.13
C ALA A 185 -16.65 -7.53 10.97
N MET A 186 -15.82 -6.69 10.33
CA MET A 186 -14.99 -5.67 10.98
C MET A 186 -15.65 -4.28 11.03
N MET A 187 -16.83 -4.12 10.43
CA MET A 187 -17.56 -2.85 10.46
C MET A 187 -18.06 -2.56 11.88
N SER A 188 -17.82 -1.35 12.38
CA SER A 188 -18.45 -0.88 13.62
C SER A 188 -19.97 -0.86 13.44
N ARG A 189 -20.67 -1.32 14.48
CA ARG A 189 -22.13 -1.30 14.60
C ARG A 189 -22.57 -0.42 15.78
N ASP A 190 -21.65 0.41 16.26
CA ASP A 190 -21.90 1.26 17.41
C ASP A 190 -22.96 2.30 17.05
N PRO A 191 -23.92 2.59 17.95
CA PRO A 191 -24.90 3.61 17.72
C PRO A 191 -24.22 4.98 17.64
N PHE A 192 -24.70 5.84 16.73
CA PHE A 192 -24.22 7.21 16.66
C PHE A 192 -24.55 7.96 17.96
N GLU A 193 -23.63 8.81 18.38
CA GLU A 193 -23.84 9.67 19.53
C GLU A 193 -24.99 10.66 19.24
N GLN A 194 -25.97 10.75 20.15
CA GLN A 194 -27.22 11.48 19.91
C GLN A 194 -27.05 13.00 19.74
N HIS A 195 -25.88 13.55 20.07
CA HIS A 195 -25.60 14.97 19.98
C HIS A 195 -24.97 15.39 18.63
N LEU A 196 -24.61 14.43 17.78
CA LEU A 196 -24.03 14.70 16.47
C LEU A 196 -25.09 15.30 15.53
N GLN A 197 -24.71 16.36 14.81
CA GLN A 197 -25.56 16.90 13.77
C GLN A 197 -25.56 15.98 12.54
N PRO A 198 -26.65 15.95 11.73
CA PRO A 198 -26.73 15.04 10.58
C PRO A 198 -25.57 15.12 9.59
N HIS A 199 -24.94 16.29 9.44
CA HIS A 199 -23.79 16.49 8.54
C HIS A 199 -22.45 15.97 9.11
N GLU A 200 -22.40 15.65 10.40
CA GLU A 200 -21.23 15.09 11.09
C GLU A 200 -21.26 13.56 11.12
N ILE A 201 -22.42 12.96 10.82
CA ILE A 201 -22.62 11.51 10.84
C ILE A 201 -21.98 10.88 9.60
N ILE A 202 -20.89 10.14 9.81
CA ILE A 202 -20.28 9.29 8.78
C ILE A 202 -20.74 7.86 9.02
N VAL A 203 -21.56 7.34 8.10
CA VAL A 203 -22.06 5.97 8.19
C VAL A 203 -20.91 5.00 7.91
N PRO A 204 -20.60 4.05 8.83
CA PRO A 204 -19.63 3.01 8.56
C PRO A 204 -20.09 2.16 7.38
N THR A 205 -19.25 2.07 6.35
CA THR A 205 -19.42 1.21 5.20
C THR A 205 -18.22 0.27 5.07
N ILE A 206 -18.35 -0.73 4.20
CA ILE A 206 -17.24 -1.64 3.91
C ILE A 206 -16.03 -0.86 3.36
N ASP A 207 -16.28 0.20 2.57
CA ASP A 207 -15.22 1.04 2.01
C ASP A 207 -14.51 1.86 3.08
N THR A 208 -15.24 2.47 4.03
CA THR A 208 -14.62 3.20 5.14
C THR A 208 -13.78 2.27 6.00
N THR A 209 -14.27 1.08 6.34
CA THR A 209 -13.49 0.09 7.11
C THR A 209 -12.22 -0.33 6.37
N ARG A 210 -12.32 -0.62 5.06
CA ARG A 210 -11.17 -0.99 4.22
C ARG A 210 -10.10 0.10 4.18
N TYR A 211 -10.49 1.32 3.83
CA TYR A 211 -9.53 2.41 3.67
C TYR A 211 -8.97 2.88 5.00
N THR A 212 -9.77 2.87 6.08
CA THR A 212 -9.27 3.11 7.45
C THR A 212 -8.19 2.10 7.82
N PHE A 213 -8.42 0.79 7.59
CA PHE A 213 -7.42 -0.23 7.89
C PHE A 213 -6.11 -0.01 7.11
N LEU A 214 -6.21 0.31 5.81
CA LEU A 214 -5.04 0.57 4.97
C LEU A 214 -4.30 1.85 5.42
N LEU A 215 -5.04 2.91 5.76
CA LEU A 215 -4.48 4.15 6.30
C LEU A 215 -3.76 3.91 7.62
N ASP A 216 -4.37 3.18 8.56
CA ASP A 216 -3.75 2.82 9.83
C ASP A 216 -2.48 2.01 9.62
N THR A 217 -2.54 1.02 8.74
CA THR A 217 -1.37 0.22 8.36
C THR A 217 -0.24 1.12 7.86
N CYS A 218 -0.52 2.12 7.01
CA CYS A 218 0.49 3.06 6.53
C CYS A 218 1.01 4.00 7.62
N VAL A 219 0.11 4.58 8.42
CA VAL A 219 0.42 5.61 9.41
C VAL A 219 1.18 5.03 10.59
N GLN A 220 0.78 3.86 11.10
CA GLN A 220 1.49 3.18 12.18
C GLN A 220 2.95 2.91 11.81
N ASN A 221 3.21 2.58 10.54
CA ASN A 221 4.58 2.36 10.08
C ASN A 221 5.44 3.61 9.99
N ALA A 222 4.87 4.82 10.02
CA ALA A 222 5.68 6.03 10.15
C ALA A 222 6.46 6.09 11.48
N GLN A 223 6.09 5.26 12.47
CA GLN A 223 6.83 5.09 13.72
C GLN A 223 8.10 4.24 13.55
N LEU A 224 8.18 3.41 12.50
CA LEU A 224 9.37 2.60 12.22
C LEU A 224 10.59 3.51 11.93
N PRO A 225 11.82 2.98 12.10
CA PRO A 225 13.05 3.70 11.79
C PRO A 225 13.01 4.29 10.38
N HIS A 226 13.60 5.47 10.15
CA HIS A 226 13.60 6.12 8.83
C HIS A 226 14.24 5.30 7.71
N THR A 227 15.05 4.30 8.08
CA THR A 227 15.64 3.31 7.18
C THR A 227 14.65 2.23 6.73
N LEU A 228 13.49 2.15 7.37
CA LEU A 228 12.41 1.21 7.10
C LEU A 228 11.12 1.97 6.72
N ASN A 229 10.53 1.48 5.63
CA ASN A 229 9.20 1.74 5.10
C ASN A 229 8.46 3.05 5.49
N ARG A 230 8.51 4.06 4.60
CA ARG A 230 7.44 5.05 4.48
C ARG A 230 6.63 4.73 3.24
N MET A 231 5.43 4.20 3.41
CA MET A 231 4.51 3.98 2.30
C MET A 231 3.58 5.19 2.16
N GLY A 232 3.66 5.87 1.02
CA GLY A 232 2.66 6.85 0.63
C GLY A 232 1.43 6.14 0.06
N LEU A 233 0.24 6.57 0.46
CA LEU A 233 -1.02 6.07 -0.09
C LEU A 233 -1.60 7.13 -1.04
N LEU A 234 -1.91 6.72 -2.27
CA LEU A 234 -2.67 7.53 -3.21
C LEU A 234 -4.05 6.91 -3.38
N LEU A 235 -5.09 7.64 -2.97
CA LEU A 235 -6.46 7.18 -3.09
C LEU A 235 -7.17 7.90 -4.23
N VAL A 236 -7.46 7.15 -5.29
CA VAL A 236 -8.06 7.68 -6.52
C VAL A 236 -9.52 7.25 -6.60
N GLY A 237 -10.39 8.17 -7.01
CA GLY A 237 -11.79 7.87 -7.29
C GLY A 237 -12.58 9.12 -7.68
N PRO A 238 -13.82 8.96 -8.15
CA PRO A 238 -14.65 10.08 -8.61
C PRO A 238 -14.86 11.14 -7.52
N THR A 239 -15.09 12.38 -7.92
CA THR A 239 -15.49 13.47 -7.02
C THR A 239 -16.81 13.15 -6.33
N GLY A 240 -17.01 13.63 -5.10
CA GLY A 240 -18.27 13.44 -4.36
C GLY A 240 -18.48 12.05 -3.72
N THR A 241 -17.45 11.19 -3.71
CA THR A 241 -17.53 9.84 -3.11
C THR A 241 -17.08 9.79 -1.64
N GLY A 242 -17.01 10.94 -0.97
CA GLY A 242 -16.66 11.04 0.45
C GLY A 242 -15.19 10.81 0.79
N LYS A 243 -14.29 10.73 -0.21
CA LYS A 243 -12.84 10.44 -0.02
C LYS A 243 -12.17 11.27 1.07
N THR A 244 -12.23 12.57 0.89
CA THR A 244 -11.68 13.55 1.84
C THR A 244 -12.29 13.42 3.22
N ILE A 245 -13.61 13.16 3.29
CA ILE A 245 -14.36 13.11 4.55
C ILE A 245 -13.87 11.95 5.41
N TYR A 246 -13.81 10.73 4.87
CA TYR A 246 -13.37 9.58 5.67
C TYR A 246 -11.88 9.63 6.01
N ILE A 247 -11.01 10.11 5.10
CA ILE A 247 -9.57 10.27 5.38
C ILE A 247 -9.40 11.27 6.52
N ASN A 248 -10.01 12.45 6.41
CA ASN A 248 -9.86 13.50 7.41
C ASN A 248 -10.48 13.10 8.75
N ASN A 249 -11.65 12.47 8.76
CA ASN A 249 -12.25 12.00 10.00
C ASN A 249 -11.33 11.00 10.72
N HIS A 250 -10.83 10.00 9.98
CA HIS A 250 -9.94 9.00 10.56
C HIS A 250 -8.62 9.59 11.03
N LEU A 251 -7.95 10.39 10.19
CA LEU A 251 -6.62 10.92 10.52
C LEU A 251 -6.67 12.06 11.53
N LEU A 252 -7.69 12.90 11.56
CA LEU A 252 -7.76 14.02 12.52
C LEU A 252 -8.32 13.58 13.89
N ASN A 253 -9.20 12.57 13.91
CA ASN A 253 -9.91 12.16 15.13
C ASN A 253 -9.56 10.75 15.61
N GLY A 254 -9.18 9.84 14.71
CA GLY A 254 -8.95 8.42 15.02
C GLY A 254 -7.50 8.05 15.34
N VAL A 255 -6.51 8.86 14.96
CA VAL A 255 -5.09 8.58 15.26
C VAL A 255 -4.65 9.18 16.59
N ASP A 256 -3.66 8.52 17.21
CA ASP A 256 -3.05 8.96 18.46
C ASP A 256 -2.32 10.31 18.28
N LYS A 257 -2.92 11.38 18.83
CA LYS A 257 -2.43 12.77 18.74
C LYS A 257 -1.12 12.99 19.50
N ASP A 258 -0.74 12.09 20.42
CA ASP A 258 0.54 12.15 21.10
C ASP A 258 1.67 11.58 20.24
N LYS A 259 1.34 10.65 19.34
CA LYS A 259 2.31 10.06 18.41
C LYS A 259 2.35 10.75 17.05
N PHE A 260 1.24 11.31 16.59
CA PHE A 260 1.10 11.84 15.24
C PHE A 260 0.67 13.31 15.21
N SER A 261 1.21 14.04 14.23
CA SER A 261 0.81 15.40 13.89
C SER A 261 0.37 15.43 12.43
N ILE A 262 -0.82 15.94 12.17
CA ILE A 262 -1.46 15.87 10.86
C ILE A 262 -1.47 17.26 10.22
N ILE A 263 -1.10 17.32 8.94
CA ILE A 263 -1.20 18.53 8.12
C ILE A 263 -2.11 18.24 6.93
N PRO A 264 -3.36 18.73 6.94
CA PRO A 264 -4.21 18.71 5.76
C PRO A 264 -3.82 19.82 4.79
N LEU A 265 -3.62 19.46 3.53
CA LEU A 265 -3.32 20.33 2.40
C LEU A 265 -4.44 20.14 1.37
N GLY A 266 -5.17 21.21 1.06
CA GLY A 266 -6.12 21.22 -0.05
C GLY A 266 -5.52 21.96 -1.23
N PHE A 267 -5.30 21.25 -2.34
CA PHE A 267 -4.75 21.88 -3.54
C PHE A 267 -5.85 22.47 -4.42
N SER A 268 -5.50 23.58 -5.07
CA SER A 268 -6.35 24.31 -6.01
C SER A 268 -5.53 24.71 -7.22
N ALA A 269 -6.18 25.23 -8.26
CA ALA A 269 -5.49 25.72 -9.46
C ALA A 269 -4.45 26.82 -9.19
N GLN A 270 -4.57 27.54 -8.06
CA GLN A 270 -3.64 28.62 -7.68
C GLN A 270 -2.59 28.20 -6.65
N THR A 271 -2.63 26.95 -6.18
CA THR A 271 -1.68 26.48 -5.17
C THR A 271 -0.28 26.42 -5.74
N THR A 272 0.66 27.16 -5.15
CA THR A 272 2.07 27.20 -5.58
C THR A 272 2.96 26.32 -4.69
N ALA A 273 4.15 25.99 -5.20
CA ALA A 273 5.17 25.28 -4.42
C ALA A 273 5.56 26.04 -3.14
N MET A 274 5.67 27.37 -3.22
CA MET A 274 5.98 28.23 -2.07
C MET A 274 4.89 28.18 -1.00
N GLN A 275 3.62 28.28 -1.39
CA GLN A 275 2.49 28.16 -0.44
C GLN A 275 2.47 26.80 0.24
N THR A 276 2.73 25.72 -0.52
CA THR A 276 2.79 24.37 0.03
C THR A 276 3.91 24.24 1.05
N GLN A 277 5.10 24.78 0.74
CA GLN A 277 6.22 24.80 1.65
C GLN A 277 5.92 25.60 2.92
N ASP A 278 5.35 26.80 2.79
CA ASP A 278 5.02 27.66 3.94
C ASP A 278 4.05 26.98 4.91
N ILE A 279 3.04 26.24 4.40
CA ILE A 279 2.10 25.51 5.24
C ILE A 279 2.79 24.37 6.00
N ILE A 280 3.70 23.65 5.35
CA ILE A 280 4.46 22.55 5.97
C ILE A 280 5.42 23.13 7.01
N ASP A 281 6.21 24.14 6.65
CA ASP A 281 7.22 24.76 7.51
C ASP A 281 6.60 25.42 8.75
N ALA A 282 5.39 26.00 8.63
CA ALA A 282 4.65 26.57 9.76
C ALA A 282 4.25 25.55 10.83
N LYS A 283 4.30 24.25 10.52
CA LYS A 283 3.95 23.15 11.45
C LYS A 283 5.18 22.34 11.90
N LEU A 284 6.36 22.65 11.38
CA LEU A 284 7.60 21.99 11.74
C LEU A 284 8.36 22.76 12.84
N ASP A 285 8.97 22.03 13.75
CA ASP A 285 9.90 22.57 14.73
C ASP A 285 11.29 22.71 14.13
N LYS A 286 11.90 23.89 14.34
CA LYS A 286 13.30 24.11 14.01
C LYS A 286 14.20 23.41 15.03
N ARG A 287 14.92 22.38 14.60
CA ARG A 287 15.82 21.58 15.46
C ARG A 287 17.20 22.22 15.59
N ARG A 288 17.77 22.58 14.45
CA ARG A 288 19.06 23.28 14.31
C ARG A 288 19.05 24.06 12.99
N LYS A 289 20.10 24.84 12.71
CA LYS A 289 20.18 25.61 11.47
C LYS A 289 20.00 24.68 10.25
N GLY A 290 18.95 24.93 9.46
CA GLY A 290 18.62 24.17 8.25
C GLY A 290 17.98 22.79 8.49
N VAL A 291 17.61 22.43 9.73
CA VAL A 291 16.97 21.15 10.03
C VAL A 291 15.63 21.37 10.73
N PHE A 292 14.58 20.93 10.06
CA PHE A 292 13.20 20.98 10.51
C PHE A 292 12.68 19.56 10.73
N GLY A 293 11.75 19.41 11.66
CA GLY A 293 11.11 18.13 11.90
C GLY A 293 9.78 18.29 12.62
N PRO A 294 8.97 17.23 12.72
CA PRO A 294 7.76 17.26 13.53
C PRO A 294 8.07 17.67 14.98
N PRO A 295 7.05 18.03 15.77
CA PRO A 295 7.18 18.18 17.20
C PRO A 295 7.92 17.02 17.88
N VAL A 296 8.68 17.30 18.94
CA VAL A 296 9.45 16.27 19.68
C VAL A 296 8.54 15.11 20.07
N GLY A 297 8.98 13.88 19.76
CA GLY A 297 8.23 12.66 20.06
C GLY A 297 7.14 12.31 19.04
N LYS A 298 6.81 13.21 18.10
CA LYS A 298 5.75 12.99 17.11
C LYS A 298 6.29 12.64 15.72
N LYS A 299 5.46 11.98 14.93
CA LYS A 299 5.63 11.76 13.49
C LYS A 299 4.62 12.63 12.74
N MET A 300 5.02 13.16 11.59
CA MET A 300 4.14 14.00 10.77
C MET A 300 3.50 13.16 9.67
N VAL A 301 2.20 13.36 9.46
CA VAL A 301 1.44 12.80 8.33
C VAL A 301 0.88 13.97 7.52
N LEU A 302 1.21 13.99 6.23
CA LEU A 302 0.67 14.94 5.28
C LEU A 302 -0.54 14.31 4.58
N ILE A 303 -1.64 15.04 4.52
CA ILE A 303 -2.81 14.66 3.73
C ILE A 303 -2.89 15.67 2.61
N ILE A 304 -2.87 15.20 1.36
CA ILE A 304 -3.02 16.08 0.19
C ILE A 304 -4.33 15.71 -0.47
N ASP A 305 -5.28 16.63 -0.41
CA ASP A 305 -6.51 16.56 -1.19
C ASP A 305 -6.31 17.25 -2.54
N ASP A 306 -7.01 16.74 -3.56
CA ASP A 306 -7.00 17.31 -4.90
C ASP A 306 -5.58 17.46 -5.51
N LEU A 307 -4.75 16.41 -5.33
CA LEU A 307 -3.35 16.37 -5.77
C LEU A 307 -3.12 16.81 -7.24
N ASN A 308 -4.09 16.58 -8.12
CA ASN A 308 -4.01 16.89 -9.55
C ASN A 308 -4.54 18.28 -9.94
N MET A 309 -4.96 19.11 -8.98
CA MET A 309 -5.54 20.43 -9.23
C MET A 309 -4.55 21.57 -9.53
N PRO A 310 -3.32 21.62 -8.99
CA PRO A 310 -2.40 22.72 -9.28
C PRO A 310 -2.13 22.87 -10.78
N ALA A 311 -2.01 24.11 -11.24
CA ALA A 311 -1.68 24.40 -12.63
C ALA A 311 -0.32 23.79 -12.98
N LYS A 312 -0.25 23.11 -14.13
CA LYS A 312 1.03 22.62 -14.66
C LYS A 312 1.90 23.82 -15.02
N GLU A 313 3.17 23.76 -14.63
CA GLU A 313 4.16 24.67 -15.19
C GLU A 313 4.27 24.42 -16.70
N GLU A 314 4.78 25.42 -17.43
CA GLU A 314 4.99 25.32 -18.88
C GLU A 314 6.05 24.26 -19.25
N TYR A 315 6.80 23.75 -18.26
CA TYR A 315 7.96 22.88 -18.42
C TYR A 315 7.91 21.64 -17.54
#